data_AF-A0AAV1WWW8-F1
#
_entry.id   AF-A0AAV1WWW8-F1
#
_cell.length_a   1.000
_cell.length_b   1.000
_cell.length_c   1.000
_cell.angle_alpha   90.00
_cell.angle_beta   90.00
_cell.angle_gamma   90.00
#
_symmetry.space_group_name_H-M   'P 1'
#
loop_
_entity.id
_entity.type
_entity.pdbx_description
1 polymer ?
#
loop_
_entity_poly.entity_id
_entity_poly.type
_entity_poly.pdbx_seq_one_letter_code
_entity_poly.pdbx_strand_id
1 'polypeptide(L)' 'MSQQTNYFKHGYGSVPRAFILCTEDLAIPLEFQLWMIQNAGINDVEEIKGADHMAMFSESQELCDSLLLLASKYA' A
#
# COMPACT_ATOMS: atom_id res chain seq x y z
N MET A 1 -15.00 16.08 -18.58
CA MET A 1 -14.11 16.01 -17.40
C MET A 1 -14.87 15.90 -16.07
N SER A 2 -16.06 16.49 -15.89
CA SER A 2 -16.80 16.46 -14.61
C SER A 2 -17.26 15.06 -14.14
N GLN A 3 -17.71 14.19 -15.05
CA GLN A 3 -18.18 12.85 -14.68
C GLN A 3 -17.06 11.94 -14.15
N GLN A 4 -15.89 11.90 -14.81
CA GLN A 4 -14.75 11.09 -14.35
C GLN A 4 -14.28 11.49 -12.95
N THR A 5 -14.20 12.80 -12.66
CA THR A 5 -13.84 13.27 -11.32
C THR A 5 -14.88 12.87 -10.27
N ASN A 6 -16.17 12.88 -10.63
CA ASN A 6 -17.22 12.40 -9.74
C ASN A 6 -17.12 10.89 -9.47
N TYR A 7 -16.85 10.06 -10.49
CA TYR A 7 -16.65 8.63 -10.28
C TYR A 7 -15.41 8.33 -9.44
N PHE A 8 -14.32 9.08 -9.61
CA PHE A 8 -13.15 8.94 -8.75
C PHE A 8 -13.50 9.32 -7.31
N LYS A 9 -14.07 10.51 -7.07
CA LYS A 9 -14.34 10.99 -5.70
C LYS A 9 -15.32 10.13 -4.92
N HIS A 10 -16.35 9.58 -5.56
CA HIS A 10 -17.35 8.76 -4.89
C HIS A 10 -17.02 7.26 -4.95
N GLY A 11 -16.14 6.85 -5.87
CA GLY A 11 -15.63 5.48 -6.01
C GLY A 11 -14.23 5.35 -5.42
N TYR A 12 -13.22 5.14 -6.26
CA TYR A 12 -11.86 4.80 -5.83
C TYR A 12 -11.22 5.79 -4.82
N GLY A 13 -11.51 7.08 -4.94
CA GLY A 13 -11.00 8.12 -4.05
C GLY A 13 -11.78 8.28 -2.74
N SER A 14 -12.91 7.58 -2.56
CA SER A 14 -13.69 7.62 -1.31
C SER A 14 -13.24 6.57 -0.30
N VAL A 15 -12.57 5.51 -0.74
CA VAL A 15 -12.13 4.42 0.13
C VAL A 15 -10.79 4.77 0.81
N PRO A 16 -10.61 4.41 2.09
CA PRO A 16 -9.29 4.44 2.71
C PRO A 16 -8.31 3.59 1.92
N ARG A 17 -7.05 4.03 1.84
CA ARG A 17 -5.98 3.36 1.09
C ARG A 17 -4.78 3.25 2.00
N ALA A 18 -4.21 2.06 2.05
CA ALA A 18 -2.93 1.79 2.68
C ALA A 18 -1.96 1.16 1.68
N PHE A 19 -0.67 1.26 1.95
CA PHE A 19 0.39 0.66 1.14
C PHE A 19 1.35 -0.13 2.04
N ILE A 20 1.72 -1.35 1.63
CA ILE A 20 2.72 -2.16 2.34
C ILE A 20 3.98 -2.15 1.48
N LEU A 21 5.05 -1.57 2.01
CA LEU A 21 6.32 -1.37 1.33
C LEU A 21 7.24 -2.57 1.58
N CYS A 22 7.83 -3.10 0.52
CA CYS A 22 8.76 -4.23 0.58
C CYS A 22 10.17 -3.73 0.24
N THR A 23 11.10 -3.78 1.20
CA THR A 23 12.39 -3.07 1.05
C THR A 23 13.36 -3.71 0.07
N GLU A 24 13.25 -5.01 -0.17
CA GLU A 24 14.14 -5.80 -1.05
C GLU A 24 13.45 -6.22 -2.35
N ASP A 25 12.35 -5.54 -2.72
CA ASP A 25 11.67 -5.79 -3.99
C ASP A 25 12.52 -5.31 -5.18
N LEU A 26 12.92 -6.27 -6.03
CA LEU A 26 13.70 -6.03 -7.24
C LEU A 26 12.84 -5.77 -8.48
N ALA A 27 11.56 -6.14 -8.46
CA ALA A 27 10.62 -5.92 -9.56
C ALA A 27 10.02 -4.50 -9.49
N ILE A 28 9.74 -4.04 -8.28
CA ILE A 28 9.23 -2.70 -7.96
C ILE A 28 10.16 -2.06 -6.93
N PRO A 29 11.25 -1.39 -7.37
CA PRO A 29 12.26 -0.87 -6.46
C PRO A 29 11.69 0.10 -5.42
N LEU A 30 12.33 0.15 -4.24
CA LEU A 30 11.94 0.98 -3.10
C LEU A 30 11.61 2.44 -3.51
N GLU A 31 12.45 3.04 -4.33
CA GLU A 31 12.29 4.42 -4.80
C GLU A 31 11.00 4.62 -5.60
N PHE A 32 10.62 3.61 -6.40
CA PHE A 32 9.40 3.63 -7.18
C PHE A 32 8.16 3.41 -6.31
N GLN A 33 8.24 2.53 -5.29
CA GLN A 33 7.18 2.38 -4.29
C GLN A 33 6.94 3.70 -3.54
N LEU A 34 8.00 4.36 -3.08
CA LEU A 34 7.93 5.67 -2.41
C LEU A 34 7.31 6.75 -3.32
N TRP A 35 7.71 6.76 -4.60
CA TRP A 35 7.10 7.66 -5.58
C TRP A 35 5.59 7.37 -5.76
N MET A 36 5.18 6.10 -5.83
CA MET A 36 3.76 5.72 -5.93
C MET A 36 2.96 6.21 -4.73
N ILE A 37 3.48 6.03 -3.51
CA ILE A 37 2.85 6.48 -2.26
C ILE A 37 2.63 7.99 -2.28
N GLN A 38 3.69 8.75 -2.59
CA GLN A 38 3.63 10.21 -2.65
C GLN A 38 2.66 10.70 -3.72
N ASN A 39 2.76 10.15 -4.94
CA ASN A 39 1.92 10.53 -6.07
C ASN A 39 0.44 10.18 -5.83
N ALA A 40 0.16 9.06 -5.17
CA ALA A 40 -1.20 8.64 -4.86
C ALA A 40 -1.78 9.34 -3.61
N GLY A 41 -0.95 10.04 -2.82
CA GLY A 41 -1.35 10.67 -1.56
C GLY A 41 -1.81 9.65 -0.51
N ILE A 42 -1.08 8.55 -0.37
CA ILE A 42 -1.37 7.50 0.63
C ILE A 42 -0.61 7.84 1.91
N ASN A 43 -1.34 7.98 3.02
CA ASN A 43 -0.75 8.31 4.32
C ASN A 43 -0.48 7.09 5.20
N ASP A 44 -1.23 6.01 4.96
CA ASP A 44 -1.18 4.82 5.78
C ASP A 44 -0.22 3.82 5.11
N VAL A 45 1.01 3.76 5.62
CA VAL A 45 2.08 2.98 5.04
C VAL A 45 2.69 2.09 6.11
N GLU A 46 2.75 0.80 5.84
CA GLU A 46 3.51 -0.18 6.63
C GLU A 46 4.76 -0.58 5.83
N GLU A 47 5.87 -0.84 6.52
CA GLU A 47 7.14 -1.24 5.91
C GLU A 47 7.54 -2.64 6.40
N ILE A 48 7.77 -3.56 5.47
CA ILE A 48 8.31 -4.89 5.77
C ILE A 48 9.75 -4.94 5.27
N LYS A 49 10.67 -4.91 6.24
CA LYS A 49 12.11 -4.99 5.98
C LYS A 49 12.49 -6.41 5.58
N GLY A 50 13.29 -6.54 4.53
CA GLY A 50 13.74 -7.84 4.01
C GLY A 50 12.77 -8.50 3.03
N ALA A 51 11.53 -8.02 2.94
CA ALA A 51 10.56 -8.56 1.99
C ALA A 51 10.97 -8.32 0.55
N ASP A 52 10.96 -9.41 -0.23
CA ASP A 52 11.05 -9.36 -1.68
C ASP A 52 9.68 -8.97 -2.30
N HIS A 53 9.57 -9.06 -3.62
CA HIS A 53 8.32 -8.76 -4.33
C HIS A 53 7.12 -9.60 -3.84
N MET A 54 7.38 -10.79 -3.30
CA MET A 54 6.40 -11.74 -2.85
C MET A 54 6.41 -11.83 -1.33
N ALA A 55 6.14 -10.72 -0.63
CA ALA A 55 6.09 -10.63 0.83
C ALA A 55 5.27 -11.76 1.50
N MET A 56 4.23 -12.26 0.83
CA MET A 56 3.44 -13.40 1.31
C MET A 56 4.21 -14.73 1.40
N PHE A 57 5.37 -14.82 0.75
CA PHE A 57 6.26 -15.98 0.74
C PHE A 57 7.57 -15.70 1.49
N SER A 58 8.16 -14.51 1.31
CA SER A 58 9.42 -14.14 1.98
C SER A 58 9.20 -13.80 3.46
N GLU A 59 8.25 -12.92 3.77
CA GLU A 59 8.01 -12.36 5.12
C GLU A 59 6.51 -12.49 5.50
N SER A 60 6.03 -13.74 5.46
CA SER A 60 4.59 -14.04 5.57
C SER A 60 3.95 -13.64 6.91
N GLN A 61 4.71 -13.69 8.02
CA GLN A 61 4.20 -13.34 9.35
C GLN A 61 4.07 -11.83 9.49
N GLU A 62 5.09 -11.09 9.07
CA GLU A 62 5.17 -9.64 9.07
C GLU A 62 4.07 -9.05 8.17
N LEU A 63 3.80 -9.69 7.03
CA LEU A 63 2.67 -9.34 6.18
C LEU A 63 1.33 -9.55 6.91
N CYS A 64 1.15 -10.68 7.58
CA CYS A 64 -0.07 -10.96 8.36
C CYS A 64 -0.28 -9.92 9.47
N ASP A 65 0.78 -9.61 10.22
CA ASP A 65 0.75 -8.64 11.31
C ASP A 65 0.41 -7.23 10.79
N SER A 66 1.01 -6.83 9.67
CA SER A 66 0.70 -5.56 8.99
C SER A 66 -0.77 -5.49 8.56
N LEU A 67 -1.30 -6.58 7.99
CA LEU A 67 -2.71 -6.66 7.59
C LEU A 67 -3.66 -6.60 8.80
N LEU A 68 -3.32 -7.26 9.91
CA LEU A 68 -4.09 -7.20 11.16
C LEU A 68 -4.08 -5.80 11.78
N LEU A 69 -2.95 -5.10 11.71
CA LEU A 69 -2.84 -3.71 12.15
C LEU A 69 -3.75 -2.79 11.32
N LEU A 70 -3.69 -2.91 9.99
CA LEU A 70 -4.57 -2.14 9.09
C LEU A 70 -6.04 -2.49 9.30
N ALA A 71 -6.37 -3.77 9.47
CA ALA A 71 -7.73 -4.21 9.76
C ALA A 71 -8.25 -3.60 11.07
N SER A 72 -7.42 -3.58 12.12
CA SER A 72 -7.78 -2.97 13.40
C SER A 72 -7.97 -1.46 13.31
N LYS A 73 -7.21 -0.79 12.43
CA LYS A 73 -7.27 0.67 12.23
C LYS A 73 -8.54 1.13 11.50
N TYR A 74 -9.06 0.32 10.59
CA TYR A 74 -10.23 0.66 9.76
C TYR A 74 -11.49 -0.15 10.10
N ALA A 75 -11.48 -0.89 11.22
CA ALA A 75 -12.63 -1.64 11.72
C ALA A 75 -13.83 -0.75 12.09
#